data_AF-A0A7C3CR15-F1
#
_entry.id   AF-A0A7C3CR15-F1
#
_cell.length_a   1.000
_cell.length_b   1.000
_cell.length_c   1.000
_cell.angle_alpha   90.00
_cell.angle_beta   90.00
_cell.angle_gamma   90.00
#
_symmetry.space_group_name_H-M   'P 1'
#
loop_
_entity.id
_entity.type
_entity.pdbx_description
1 polymer ?
#
loop_
_entity_poly.entity_id
_entity_poly.type
_entity_poly.pdbx_seq_one_letter_code
_entity_poly.pdbx_strand_id
1 'polypeptide(L)'
;MKKTLFMLLALLAVMSLVLAACGPTPEPTQAPEPTKAEEPKPTKAAEPEPTKAEEPAEQVTISIWHQWSGDYLKAIEQAFKDYEAEHPGVTIDLSKPEDTANALSVAIP
;
A
#
# COMPACT_ATOMS: atom_id res chain seq x y z
N MET A 1 4.11 37.34 46.98
CA MET A 1 3.10 37.67 45.95
C MET A 1 3.33 36.95 44.60
N LYS A 2 4.54 36.92 44.02
CA LYS A 2 4.79 36.18 42.74
C LYS A 2 4.82 34.65 42.90
N LYS A 3 5.40 34.11 43.98
CA LYS A 3 5.42 32.66 44.27
C LYS A 3 4.02 32.11 44.60
N THR A 4 3.21 32.87 45.34
CA THR A 4 1.82 32.52 45.63
C THR A 4 0.95 32.58 44.38
N LEU A 5 1.17 33.57 43.49
CA LEU A 5 0.50 33.65 42.20
C LEU A 5 0.88 32.48 41.27
N PHE A 6 2.17 32.13 41.20
CA PHE A 6 2.63 30.97 40.43
C PHE A 6 2.07 29.64 40.98
N MET A 7 1.96 29.50 42.30
CA MET A 7 1.41 28.29 42.91
C MET A 7 -0.11 28.17 42.69
N LEU A 8 -0.84 29.29 42.71
CA LEU A 8 -2.27 29.33 42.43
C LEU A 8 -2.55 29.04 40.95
N LEU A 9 -1.70 29.53 40.03
CA LEU A 9 -1.79 29.25 38.60
C LEU A 9 -1.48 27.78 38.28
N ALA A 10 -0.49 27.18 38.96
CA ALA A 10 -0.18 25.75 38.82
C ALA A 10 -1.31 24.86 39.37
N LEU A 11 -1.92 25.24 40.51
CA LEU A 11 -3.06 24.52 41.07
C LEU A 11 -4.29 24.60 40.16
N LEU A 12 -4.53 25.77 39.54
CA LEU A 12 -5.62 25.96 38.59
C LEU A 12 -5.43 25.11 37.32
N ALA A 13 -4.20 25.00 36.83
CA ALA A 13 -3.87 24.18 35.66
C ALA A 13 -4.05 22.67 35.93
N VAL A 14 -3.67 22.21 37.13
CA VAL A 14 -3.89 20.80 37.53
C VAL A 14 -5.38 20.51 37.71
N MET A 15 -6.14 21.43 38.31
CA MET A 15 -7.60 21.29 38.48
C MET A 15 -8.32 21.23 37.13
N SER A 16 -7.90 22.03 36.15
CA SER A 16 -8.46 21.98 34.79
C SER A 16 -8.22 20.65 34.06
N LEU A 17 -7.10 19.97 34.33
CA LEU A 17 -6.82 18.65 33.75
C LEU A 17 -7.71 17.56 34.33
N VAL A 18 -8.08 17.65 35.61
CA VAL A 18 -8.96 16.68 36.28
C VAL A 18 -10.41 16.83 35.81
N LEU A 19 -10.88 18.06 35.54
CA LEU A 19 -12.23 18.28 34.98
C LEU A 19 -12.37 17.78 33.53
N ALA A 20 -11.29 17.76 32.74
CA ALA A 20 -11.30 17.21 31.39
C ALA A 20 -11.27 15.67 31.36
N ALA A 21 -10.90 15.00 32.46
CA ALA A 21 -10.81 13.55 32.54
C ALA A 21 -12.13 12.87 32.94
N CYS A 22 -13.09 13.60 33.51
CA CYS A 22 -14.47 13.14 33.65
C CYS A 22 -15.28 13.61 32.44
N GLY A 23 -15.05 12.95 31.30
CA GLY A 23 -15.99 12.99 30.18
C GLY A 23 -17.34 12.39 30.59
N PRO A 24 -18.42 12.71 29.86
CA PRO A 24 -19.75 12.18 30.15
C PRO A 24 -19.71 10.64 30.21
N THR A 25 -20.17 10.07 31.33
CA THR A 25 -20.49 8.65 31.43
C THR A 25 -21.52 8.34 30.34
N PRO A 26 -21.24 7.41 29.40
CA PRO A 26 -22.22 7.06 28.39
C PRO A 26 -23.46 6.48 29.08
N GLU A 27 -24.64 6.99 28.71
CA GLU A 27 -25.91 6.37 29.06
C GLU A 27 -25.89 4.89 28.62
N PRO A 28 -26.55 3.99 29.37
CA PRO A 28 -26.69 2.60 28.95
C PRO A 28 -27.36 2.58 27.57
N THR A 29 -26.61 2.16 26.57
CA THR A 29 -27.13 1.87 25.24
C THR A 29 -28.15 0.76 25.39
N GLN A 30 -29.42 1.07 25.11
CA GLN A 30 -30.44 0.03 25.04
C GLN A 30 -30.05 -0.96 23.94
N ALA A 31 -30.12 -2.25 24.29
CA ALA A 31 -29.88 -3.32 23.34
C ALA A 31 -30.85 -3.18 22.16
N PRO A 32 -30.40 -3.37 20.91
CA PRO A 32 -31.29 -3.34 19.76
C PRO A 32 -32.35 -4.43 19.90
N GLU A 33 -33.60 -4.11 19.57
CA GLU A 33 -34.65 -5.11 19.43
C GLU A 33 -34.20 -6.21 18.44
N PRO A 34 -34.57 -7.47 18.68
CA PRO A 34 -34.21 -8.56 17.79
C PRO A 34 -34.76 -8.26 16.40
N THR A 35 -33.84 -7.98 15.47
CA THR A 35 -34.14 -7.91 14.04
C THR A 35 -34.74 -9.25 13.66
N LYS A 36 -36.00 -9.22 13.19
CA LYS A 36 -36.65 -10.37 12.60
C LYS A 36 -35.78 -10.84 11.45
N ALA A 37 -35.22 -12.04 11.59
CA ALA A 37 -34.44 -12.66 10.54
C ALA A 37 -35.29 -12.71 9.26
N GLU A 38 -34.87 -11.98 8.23
CA GLU A 38 -35.39 -12.19 6.89
C GLU A 38 -35.03 -13.62 6.49
N GLU A 39 -36.03 -14.37 6.02
CA GLU A 39 -35.81 -15.68 5.42
C GLU A 39 -34.78 -15.55 4.30
N PRO A 40 -33.83 -16.50 4.19
CA PRO A 40 -32.82 -16.45 3.14
C PRO A 40 -33.53 -16.50 1.79
N LYS A 41 -33.51 -15.38 1.07
CA LYS A 41 -33.81 -15.40 -0.37
C LYS A 41 -32.84 -16.38 -1.01
N PRO A 42 -33.31 -17.28 -1.90
CA PRO A 42 -32.43 -18.21 -2.58
C PRO A 42 -31.35 -17.42 -3.31
N THR A 43 -30.11 -17.56 -2.84
CA THR A 43 -28.93 -17.10 -3.55
C THR A 43 -28.89 -17.87 -4.85
N LYS A 44 -29.29 -17.20 -5.95
CA LYS A 44 -29.05 -17.70 -7.29
C LYS A 44 -27.54 -17.88 -7.39
N ALA A 45 -27.09 -19.13 -7.56
CA ALA A 45 -25.70 -19.42 -7.80
C ALA A 45 -25.21 -18.49 -8.91
N ALA A 46 -24.13 -17.76 -8.65
CA ALA A 46 -23.48 -16.96 -9.66
C ALA A 46 -23.13 -17.92 -10.81
N GLU A 47 -23.72 -17.68 -11.97
CA GLU A 47 -23.33 -18.32 -13.21
C GLU A 47 -21.83 -18.02 -13.39
N PRO A 48 -20.98 -19.02 -13.68
CA PRO A 48 -19.56 -18.77 -13.89
C PRO A 48 -19.45 -17.74 -15.01
N GLU A 49 -18.92 -16.56 -14.70
CA GLU A 49 -18.56 -15.61 -15.74
C GLU A 49 -17.59 -16.33 -16.69
N PRO A 50 -17.77 -16.17 -18.01
CA PRO A 50 -16.85 -16.77 -18.96
C PRO A 50 -15.45 -16.25 -18.62
N THR A 51 -14.56 -17.19 -18.27
CA THR A 51 -13.13 -16.90 -18.18
C THR A 51 -12.74 -16.28 -19.51
N LYS A 52 -12.50 -14.96 -19.49
CA LYS A 52 -11.97 -14.25 -20.65
C LYS A 52 -10.69 -14.98 -21.02
N ALA A 53 -10.67 -15.62 -22.18
CA ALA A 53 -9.43 -16.18 -22.71
C ALA A 53 -8.41 -15.05 -22.69
N GLU A 54 -7.27 -15.28 -22.02
CA GLU A 54 -6.14 -14.36 -22.08
C GLU A 54 -5.86 -14.09 -23.56
N GLU A 55 -5.95 -12.82 -23.95
CA GLU A 55 -5.42 -12.39 -25.25
C GLU A 55 -3.98 -12.89 -25.34
N PRO A 56 -3.51 -13.34 -26.53
CA PRO A 56 -2.13 -13.75 -26.70
C PRO A 56 -1.25 -12.66 -26.11
N ALA A 57 -0.42 -13.02 -25.10
CA ALA A 57 0.49 -12.07 -24.50
C ALA A 57 1.30 -11.44 -25.63
N GLU A 58 1.06 -10.15 -25.89
CA GLU A 58 1.85 -9.43 -26.86
C GLU A 58 3.30 -9.56 -26.43
N GLN A 59 4.19 -9.89 -27.37
CA GLN A 59 5.60 -10.02 -27.05
C GLN A 59 6.15 -8.63 -26.70
N VAL A 60 6.37 -8.39 -25.41
CA VAL A 60 6.87 -7.11 -24.88
C VAL A 60 8.33 -7.29 -24.53
N THR A 61 9.21 -6.49 -25.15
CA THR A 61 10.62 -6.41 -24.75
C THR A 61 10.84 -5.17 -23.89
N ILE A 62 11.36 -5.36 -22.69
CA ILE A 62 11.71 -4.29 -21.75
C ILE A 62 13.23 -4.11 -21.78
N SER A 63 13.70 -3.02 -22.36
CA SER A 63 15.14 -2.69 -22.36
C SER A 63 15.50 -1.86 -21.12
N ILE A 64 16.47 -2.36 -20.35
CA ILE A 64 16.95 -1.72 -19.12
C ILE A 64 18.43 -1.38 -19.29
N TRP A 65 18.74 -0.09 -19.22
CA TRP A 65 20.13 0.37 -19.20
C TRP A 65 20.64 0.46 -17.77
N HIS A 66 21.77 -0.19 -17.50
CA HIS A 66 22.30 -0.29 -16.14
C HIS A 66 23.84 -0.21 -16.07
N GLN A 67 24.35 0.02 -14.86
CA GLN A 67 25.78 -0.06 -14.52
C GLN A 67 26.06 -1.08 -13.40
N TRP A 68 25.09 -1.94 -13.12
CA TRP A 68 25.21 -2.98 -12.10
C TRP A 68 26.35 -3.96 -12.38
N SER A 69 26.94 -4.51 -11.33
CA SER A 69 28.07 -5.42 -11.41
C SER A 69 28.14 -6.35 -10.20
N GLY A 70 29.01 -7.36 -10.27
CA GLY A 70 29.26 -8.29 -9.17
C GLY A 70 28.01 -9.08 -8.77
N ASP A 71 27.90 -9.41 -7.49
CA ASP A 71 26.80 -10.23 -6.97
C ASP A 71 25.44 -9.51 -7.03
N TYR A 72 25.45 -8.17 -7.10
CA TYR A 72 24.23 -7.40 -7.29
C TYR A 72 23.61 -7.64 -8.67
N LEU A 73 24.43 -7.69 -9.73
CA LEU A 73 23.95 -8.03 -11.08
C LEU A 73 23.36 -9.44 -11.13
N LYS A 74 24.05 -10.42 -10.53
CA LYS A 74 23.57 -11.82 -10.51
C LYS A 74 22.20 -11.95 -9.85
N ALA A 75 21.98 -11.24 -8.74
CA ALA A 75 20.69 -11.26 -8.04
C ALA A 75 19.57 -10.68 -8.92
N ILE A 76 19.87 -9.63 -9.68
CA ILE A 76 18.90 -8.99 -10.59
C ILE A 76 18.62 -9.87 -11.81
N GLU A 77 19.64 -10.44 -12.44
CA GLU A 77 19.48 -11.37 -13.56
C GLU A 77 18.58 -12.55 -13.16
N GLN A 78 18.78 -13.08 -11.95
CA GLN A 78 17.93 -14.15 -11.44
C GLN A 78 16.48 -13.69 -11.24
N ALA A 79 16.25 -12.52 -10.64
CA ALA A 79 14.92 -11.98 -10.46
C ALA A 79 14.18 -11.74 -11.79
N PHE A 80 14.88 -11.26 -12.82
CA PHE A 80 14.29 -11.07 -14.15
C PHE A 80 14.01 -12.38 -14.86
N LYS A 81 14.88 -13.38 -14.71
CA LYS A 81 14.61 -14.72 -15.24
C LYS A 81 13.37 -15.35 -14.61
N ASP A 82 13.20 -15.19 -13.30
CA ASP A 82 12.01 -15.69 -12.59
C ASP A 82 10.75 -14.95 -13.08
N TYR A 83 10.85 -13.64 -13.32
CA TYR A 83 9.77 -12.83 -13.91
C TYR A 83 9.38 -13.28 -15.32
N GLU A 84 10.33 -13.48 -16.23
CA GLU A 84 10.06 -13.97 -17.59
C GLU A 84 9.40 -15.36 -17.60
N ALA A 85 9.75 -16.21 -16.63
CA ALA A 85 9.14 -17.54 -16.48
C ALA A 85 7.67 -17.45 -16.03
N GLU A 86 7.32 -16.49 -15.18
CA GLU A 86 5.95 -16.24 -14.72
C GLU A 86 5.11 -15.42 -15.73
N HIS A 87 5.78 -14.71 -16.64
CA HIS A 87 5.17 -13.83 -17.64
C HIS A 87 5.55 -14.25 -19.07
N PRO A 88 4.98 -15.37 -19.58
CA PRO A 88 5.25 -15.82 -20.94
C PRO A 88 4.82 -14.75 -21.94
N GLY A 89 5.79 -14.16 -22.65
CA GLY A 89 5.60 -13.04 -23.57
C GLY A 89 6.37 -11.78 -23.19
N VAL A 90 6.95 -11.71 -21.99
CA VAL A 90 7.87 -10.63 -21.61
C VAL A 90 9.31 -11.09 -21.75
N THR A 91 10.14 -10.24 -22.36
CA THR A 91 11.60 -10.41 -22.46
C THR A 91 12.29 -9.18 -21.90
N ILE A 92 13.30 -9.34 -21.04
CA ILE A 92 14.04 -8.25 -20.42
C ILE A 92 15.45 -8.21 -21.02
N ASP A 93 15.76 -7.12 -21.72
CA ASP A 93 17.09 -6.87 -22.28
C ASP A 93 17.91 -5.97 -21.35
N LEU A 94 19.05 -6.48 -20.89
CA LEU A 94 19.97 -5.73 -20.05
C LEU A 94 21.14 -5.19 -20.88
N SER A 95 21.20 -3.87 -20.98
CA SER A 95 22.23 -3.16 -21.73
C SER A 95 23.08 -2.30 -20.78
N LYS A 96 24.39 -2.26 -21.00
CA LYS A 96 25.33 -1.43 -20.24
C LYS A 96 26.08 -0.48 -21.17
N PRO A 97 25.48 0.67 -21.54
CA PRO A 97 26.16 1.66 -22.36
C PRO A 97 27.37 2.25 -21.62
N GLU A 98 28.52 2.35 -22.29
CA GLU A 98 29.75 2.90 -21.71
C GLU A 98 29.58 4.37 -21.26
N ASP A 99 28.84 5.16 -22.04
CA ASP A 99 28.45 6.53 -21.70
C ASP A 99 26.92 6.62 -21.58
N THR A 100 26.40 6.24 -20.41
CA THR A 100 24.96 6.23 -20.15
C THR A 100 24.35 7.62 -20.23
N ALA A 101 25.09 8.67 -19.85
CA ALA A 101 24.57 10.04 -19.88
C ALA A 101 24.35 10.52 -21.32
N ASN A 102 25.31 10.24 -22.21
CA ASN A 102 25.21 10.59 -23.62
C ASN A 102 24.15 9.73 -24.33
N ALA A 103 24.15 8.42 -24.05
CA ALA A 103 23.15 7.51 -24.58
C ALA A 103 21.72 7.95 -24.19
N LEU A 104 21.51 8.38 -22.94
CA LEU A 104 20.20 8.87 -22.47
C LEU A 104 19.81 10.18 -23.15
N SER A 105 20.77 11.09 -23.37
CA SER A 105 20.51 12.36 -24.05
C SER A 105 20.11 12.23 -25.52
N VAL A 106 20.47 11.11 -26.17
CA VAL A 106 20.08 10.81 -27.55
C VAL A 106 18.74 10.05 -27.59
N ALA A 107 18.50 9.19 -26.60
CA ALA A 107 17.31 8.32 -26.56
C ALA A 107 16.05 9.02 -26.01
N ILE A 108 16.20 10.06 -25.19
CA ILE A 108 15.08 10.81 -24.60
C ILE A 108 14.94 12.15 -25.35
N PRO A 109 13.87 12.36 -26.15
CA PRO A 109 13.63 13.60 -26.89
C PRO A 109 13.26 14.79 -25.99
#